data_AF-A0A973EUA7-F1
#
_entry.id   AF-A0A973EUA7-F1
#
_cell.length_a   1.000
_cell.length_b   1.000
_cell.length_c   1.000
_cell.angle_alpha   90.00
_cell.angle_beta   90.00
_cell.angle_gamma   90.00
#
_symmetry.space_group_name_H-M   'P 1'
#
loop_
_entity.id
_entity.type
_entity.pdbx_description
1 polymer ?
#
loop_
_entity_poly.entity_id
_entity_poly.type
_entity_poly.pdbx_seq_one_letter_code
_entity_poly.pdbx_strand_id
1 'polypeptide(L)'
;MRKEFRSYYPKTKGSPSDEWMQCLKSLSGTLTEKICVLKLNIFAGLSDTQSYYHLKSKVYDSLKELFGGRVPAFSLILQPPEESWTIAVEALLLDIENELVSTKYLGSIPYVVVESGTIREIYVAGLGSVMEKDGTRDAGTLAFNQMIEILALEKMTMNDVVRQWNYIGEILTINSQCQNYQIFNEVRSEFYKAYRTLKSYPAATGIGMQLGGVIMDFNAVRLGERAAVFPVTNPHQLNAYEYSQNVLKGLPDKGKPQKNPPQFERALFLYRNGHGTLFISGTASIIGQETIGEDDIEKQTLVTIDNIMQLADTERVRQLIKDKRINETKFLFIRTYIKNKSDFESVKKICNQYFPGVPAIYIQADICRDNLLVEIEAEAEVTFRED
;
A
#
# COMPACT_ATOMS: atom_id res chain seq x y z
N MET A 1 -7.88 -15.06 -12.57
CA MET A 1 -7.05 -14.52 -11.47
C MET A 1 -7.90 -14.03 -10.31
N ARG A 2 -8.21 -14.93 -9.38
CA ARG A 2 -8.95 -14.62 -8.15
C ARG A 2 -7.96 -14.36 -7.01
N LYS A 3 -7.98 -13.14 -6.47
CA LYS A 3 -7.13 -12.73 -5.35
C LYS A 3 -7.91 -12.86 -4.04
N GLU A 4 -7.23 -13.23 -2.96
CA GLU A 4 -7.79 -13.27 -1.61
C GLU A 4 -6.83 -12.59 -0.64
N PHE A 5 -7.37 -11.81 0.30
CA PHE A 5 -6.59 -11.23 1.38
C PHE A 5 -6.88 -11.96 2.69
N ARG A 6 -5.82 -12.23 3.44
CA ARG A 6 -5.92 -12.79 4.81
C ARG A 6 -5.04 -12.04 5.77
N SER A 7 -5.50 -11.91 7.01
CA SER A 7 -4.73 -11.39 8.12
C SER A 7 -4.47 -12.50 9.13
N TYR A 8 -3.22 -12.60 9.59
CA TYR A 8 -2.78 -13.55 10.59
C TYR A 8 -2.26 -12.80 11.80
N TYR A 9 -2.77 -13.20 12.96
CA TYR A 9 -2.36 -12.69 14.26
C TYR A 9 -1.77 -13.83 15.10
N PRO A 10 -0.86 -13.55 16.03
CA PRO A 10 -0.38 -14.53 16.99
C PRO A 10 -1.54 -15.07 17.84
N LYS A 11 -1.40 -16.28 18.37
CA LYS A 11 -2.39 -16.88 19.29
C LYS A 11 -2.02 -16.63 20.75
N THR A 12 -0.72 -16.50 21.02
CA THR A 12 -0.17 -16.23 22.35
C THR A 12 0.92 -15.18 22.24
N LYS A 13 0.99 -14.27 23.21
CA LYS A 13 2.02 -13.23 23.27
C LYS A 13 3.41 -13.86 23.39
N GLY A 14 4.39 -13.33 22.68
CA GLY A 14 5.76 -13.83 22.67
C GLY A 14 6.76 -12.75 22.28
N SER A 15 8.02 -13.15 22.04
CA SER A 15 8.95 -12.23 21.37
C SER A 15 8.48 -11.95 19.93
N PRO A 16 8.94 -10.86 19.28
CA PRO A 16 8.59 -10.59 17.88
C PRO A 16 8.87 -11.78 16.95
N SER A 17 9.96 -12.50 17.19
CA SER A 17 10.31 -13.71 16.43
C SER A 17 9.33 -14.86 16.68
N ASP A 18 8.89 -15.06 17.93
CA ASP A 18 7.91 -16.11 18.28
C ASP A 18 6.53 -15.80 17.68
N GLU A 19 6.11 -14.54 17.75
CA GLU A 19 4.85 -14.07 17.17
C GLU A 19 4.84 -14.18 15.64
N TRP A 20 5.97 -13.85 14.98
CA TRP A 20 6.17 -14.12 13.56
C TRP A 20 6.01 -15.61 13.23
N MET A 21 6.67 -16.51 13.96
CA MET A 21 6.58 -17.94 13.71
C MET A 21 5.15 -18.49 13.90
N GLN A 22 4.38 -17.95 14.85
CA GLN A 22 2.96 -18.29 15.01
C GLN A 22 2.11 -17.86 13.80
N CYS A 23 2.36 -16.66 13.28
CA CYS A 23 1.69 -16.17 12.06
C CYS A 23 2.08 -17.02 10.85
N LEU A 24 3.38 -17.33 10.68
CA LEU A 24 3.91 -18.16 9.60
C LEU A 24 3.31 -19.57 9.63
N LYS A 25 3.15 -20.17 10.81
CA LYS A 25 2.48 -21.46 10.99
C LYS A 25 0.99 -21.42 10.61
N SER A 26 0.31 -20.30 10.87
CA SER A 26 -1.10 -20.12 10.49
C SER A 26 -1.25 -19.92 8.98
N LEU A 27 -0.31 -19.17 8.37
CA LEU A 27 -0.20 -19.03 6.92
C LEU A 27 0.08 -20.37 6.25
N SER A 28 1.03 -21.16 6.75
CA SER A 28 1.36 -22.46 6.14
C SER A 28 0.17 -23.42 6.12
N GLY A 29 -0.69 -23.38 7.15
CA GLY A 29 -1.93 -24.15 7.20
C GLY A 29 -3.00 -23.73 6.19
N THR A 30 -2.85 -22.56 5.55
CA THR A 30 -3.73 -22.08 4.46
C THR A 30 -3.25 -22.54 3.08
N LEU A 31 -1.96 -22.89 2.94
CA LEU A 31 -1.38 -23.21 1.64
C LEU A 31 -1.93 -24.53 1.10
N THR A 32 -2.24 -24.55 -0.18
CA THR A 32 -2.62 -25.74 -0.95
C THR A 32 -1.88 -25.70 -2.29
N GLU A 33 -2.00 -26.76 -3.10
CA GLU A 33 -1.40 -26.78 -4.44
C GLU A 33 -1.90 -25.64 -5.36
N LYS A 34 -3.09 -25.11 -5.09
CA LYS A 34 -3.71 -24.01 -5.87
C LYS A 34 -3.51 -22.64 -5.25
N ILE A 35 -3.09 -22.53 -3.99
CA ILE A 35 -2.96 -21.23 -3.31
C ILE A 35 -1.50 -20.81 -3.30
N CYS A 36 -1.20 -19.68 -3.94
CA CYS A 36 0.11 -19.05 -3.93
C CYS A 36 0.11 -17.75 -3.13
N VAL A 37 1.15 -17.52 -2.34
CA VAL A 37 1.36 -16.24 -1.67
C VAL A 37 2.07 -15.30 -2.63
N LEU A 38 1.42 -14.20 -3.00
CA LEU A 38 2.01 -13.19 -3.87
C LEU A 38 2.84 -12.18 -3.06
N LYS A 39 2.28 -11.70 -1.95
CA LYS A 39 2.88 -10.66 -1.12
C LYS A 39 2.56 -10.86 0.36
N LEU A 40 3.53 -10.60 1.23
CA LEU A 40 3.36 -10.52 2.69
C LEU A 40 3.71 -9.11 3.18
N ASN A 41 2.80 -8.48 3.91
CA ASN A 41 3.10 -7.27 4.70
C ASN A 41 3.15 -7.68 6.16
N ILE A 42 4.33 -7.54 6.77
CA ILE A 42 4.61 -7.95 8.15
C ILE A 42 4.73 -6.68 8.96
N PHE A 43 3.69 -6.36 9.72
CA PHE A 43 3.64 -5.17 10.56
C PHE A 43 4.23 -5.50 11.93
N ALA A 44 5.18 -4.67 12.37
CA ALA A 44 5.97 -4.93 13.57
C ALA A 44 6.08 -3.68 14.45
N GLY A 45 5.82 -3.84 15.75
CA GLY A 45 6.13 -2.84 16.77
C GLY A 45 7.54 -3.01 17.31
N LEU A 46 8.54 -2.43 16.64
CA LEU A 46 9.95 -2.51 17.07
C LEU A 46 10.49 -1.11 17.36
N SER A 47 11.28 -1.00 18.44
CA SER A 47 11.80 0.28 18.93
C SER A 47 13.17 0.67 18.39
N ASP A 48 13.87 -0.24 17.72
CA ASP A 48 15.26 -0.02 17.31
C ASP A 48 15.65 -0.82 16.06
N THR A 49 16.70 -0.32 15.40
CA THR A 49 17.18 -0.85 14.13
C THR A 49 17.85 -2.22 14.28
N GLN A 50 18.46 -2.53 15.42
CA GLN A 50 19.10 -3.83 15.64
C GLN A 50 18.03 -4.94 15.70
N SER A 51 16.95 -4.72 16.45
CA SER A 51 15.78 -5.59 16.50
C SER A 51 15.13 -5.76 15.13
N TYR A 52 15.04 -4.68 14.33
CA TYR A 52 14.54 -4.75 12.95
C TYR A 52 15.34 -5.72 12.08
N TYR A 53 16.67 -5.58 12.02
CA TYR A 53 17.49 -6.46 11.18
C TYR A 53 17.54 -7.90 11.69
N HIS A 54 17.53 -8.07 13.02
CA HIS A 54 17.41 -9.39 13.61
C HIS A 54 16.13 -10.09 13.15
N LEU A 55 14.97 -9.42 13.28
CA LEU A 55 13.69 -9.98 12.84
C LEU A 55 13.64 -10.15 11.32
N LYS A 56 14.14 -9.20 10.53
CA LYS A 56 14.17 -9.28 9.06
C LYS A 56 14.95 -10.51 8.59
N SER A 57 16.09 -10.81 9.22
CA SER A 57 16.85 -12.03 8.92
C SER A 57 16.04 -13.28 9.25
N LYS A 58 15.40 -13.33 10.43
CA LYS A 58 14.56 -14.47 10.84
C LYS A 58 13.38 -14.69 9.91
N VAL A 59 12.71 -13.62 9.49
CA VAL A 59 11.63 -13.65 8.49
C VAL A 59 12.15 -14.25 7.20
N TYR A 60 13.26 -13.75 6.66
CA TYR A 60 13.82 -14.25 5.41
C TYR A 60 14.20 -15.73 5.48
N ASP A 61 14.91 -16.14 6.54
CA ASP A 61 15.37 -17.52 6.73
C ASP A 61 14.18 -18.49 6.82
N SER A 62 13.16 -18.14 7.61
CA SER A 62 11.96 -18.97 7.78
C SER A 62 11.07 -19.01 6.53
N LEU A 63 10.98 -17.92 5.75
CA LEU A 63 10.32 -17.94 4.45
C LEU A 63 11.07 -18.81 3.44
N LYS A 64 12.40 -18.77 3.44
CA LYS A 64 13.22 -19.63 2.59
C LYS A 64 13.09 -21.10 2.97
N GLU A 65 12.97 -21.40 4.25
CA GLU A 65 12.68 -22.76 4.74
C GLU A 65 11.30 -23.24 4.25
N LEU A 66 10.26 -22.40 4.36
CA LEU A 66 8.89 -22.78 3.97
C LEU A 66 8.69 -22.85 2.45
N PHE A 67 9.22 -21.89 1.69
CA PHE A 67 8.94 -21.72 0.26
C PHE A 67 10.11 -22.14 -0.66
N GLY A 68 11.27 -22.52 -0.10
CA GLY A 68 12.46 -22.85 -0.87
C GLY A 68 12.89 -21.69 -1.77
N GLY A 69 13.02 -21.94 -3.07
CA GLY A 69 13.38 -20.92 -4.07
C GLY A 69 12.25 -19.95 -4.44
N ARG A 70 11.01 -20.21 -3.99
CA ARG A 70 9.79 -19.47 -4.36
C ARG A 70 9.30 -18.54 -3.26
N VAL A 71 10.22 -17.86 -2.58
CA VAL A 71 9.90 -16.90 -1.51
C VAL A 71 8.94 -15.82 -2.07
N PRO A 72 7.81 -15.51 -1.40
CA PRO A 72 6.92 -14.44 -1.85
C PRO A 72 7.60 -13.07 -1.73
N ALA A 73 7.06 -12.06 -2.41
CA ALA A 73 7.42 -10.68 -2.09
C ALA A 73 7.05 -10.41 -0.62
N PHE A 74 7.92 -9.76 0.14
CA PHE A 74 7.56 -9.40 1.51
C PHE A 74 8.16 -8.06 1.95
N SER A 75 7.47 -7.43 2.89
CA SER A 75 7.91 -6.20 3.55
C SER A 75 7.80 -6.38 5.06
N LEU A 76 8.86 -6.02 5.79
CA LEU A 76 8.81 -5.86 7.25
C LEU A 76 8.67 -4.37 7.54
N ILE A 77 7.53 -3.97 8.10
CA ILE A 77 7.09 -2.58 8.21
C ILE A 77 6.96 -2.22 9.69
N LEU A 78 7.58 -1.11 10.09
CA LEU A 78 7.66 -0.64 11.48
C LEU A 78 6.39 0.10 11.91
N GLN A 79 5.25 -0.58 11.83
CA GLN A 79 3.94 -0.09 12.25
C GLN A 79 3.39 -1.09 13.26
N PRO A 80 3.32 -0.73 14.55
CA PRO A 80 2.77 -1.62 15.57
C PRO A 80 1.33 -2.02 15.21
N PRO A 81 0.97 -3.31 15.24
CA PRO A 81 -0.42 -3.70 15.11
C PRO A 81 -1.22 -3.31 16.36
N GLU A 82 -2.52 -3.56 16.32
CA GLU A 82 -3.36 -3.42 17.49
C GLU A 82 -2.83 -4.18 18.72
N GLU A 83 -3.03 -3.62 19.91
CA GLU A 83 -2.63 -4.28 21.15
C GLU A 83 -3.39 -5.62 21.32
N SER A 84 -2.77 -6.68 21.83
CA SER A 84 -1.49 -6.77 22.54
C SER A 84 -0.32 -7.30 21.69
N TRP A 85 -0.43 -7.27 20.36
CA TRP A 85 0.52 -7.92 19.47
C TRP A 85 1.70 -7.03 19.11
N THR A 86 2.84 -7.66 18.89
CA THR A 86 4.00 -7.02 18.28
C THR A 86 4.07 -7.30 16.79
N ILE A 87 3.53 -8.44 16.33
CA ILE A 87 3.47 -8.82 14.91
C ILE A 87 2.02 -9.00 14.44
N ALA A 88 1.71 -8.50 13.25
CA ALA A 88 0.56 -8.94 12.46
C ALA A 88 0.98 -9.10 10.99
N VAL A 89 0.39 -10.07 10.30
CA VAL A 89 0.75 -10.37 8.91
C VAL A 89 -0.47 -10.24 8.02
N GLU A 90 -0.37 -9.44 6.98
CA GLU A 90 -1.32 -9.44 5.87
C GLU A 90 -0.71 -10.23 4.71
N ALA A 91 -1.47 -11.16 4.15
CA ALA A 91 -1.10 -11.93 2.98
C ALA A 91 -2.06 -11.66 1.82
N LEU A 92 -1.48 -11.32 0.66
CA LEU A 92 -2.16 -11.37 -0.62
C LEU A 92 -1.92 -12.74 -1.24
N LEU A 93 -3.01 -13.48 -1.43
CA LEU A 93 -3.04 -14.82 -1.98
C LEU A 93 -3.63 -14.81 -3.39
N LEU A 94 -3.16 -15.73 -4.22
CA LEU A 94 -3.70 -16.04 -5.53
C LEU A 94 -4.21 -17.47 -5.53
N ASP A 95 -5.48 -17.64 -5.90
CA ASP A 95 -6.02 -18.93 -6.32
C ASP A 95 -5.64 -19.15 -7.79
N ILE A 96 -4.71 -20.08 -8.02
CA ILE A 96 -4.15 -20.41 -9.31
C ILE A 96 -5.13 -21.29 -10.07
N GLU A 97 -5.57 -20.79 -11.22
CA GLU A 97 -6.33 -21.58 -12.17
C GLU A 97 -5.49 -21.88 -13.40
N ASN A 98 -5.00 -20.84 -14.08
CA ASN A 98 -4.24 -20.94 -15.32
C ASN A 98 -2.98 -20.05 -15.32
N GLU A 99 -2.74 -19.34 -14.23
CA GLU A 99 -1.64 -18.41 -14.07
C GLU A 99 -0.30 -19.13 -13.88
N LEU A 100 0.75 -18.62 -14.53
CA LEU A 100 2.13 -19.02 -14.24
C LEU A 100 2.71 -18.06 -13.21
N VAL A 101 3.10 -18.60 -12.05
CA VAL A 101 3.68 -17.81 -10.95
C VAL A 101 5.14 -18.18 -10.75
N SER A 102 6.01 -17.17 -10.70
CA SER A 102 7.44 -17.35 -10.43
C SER A 102 7.97 -16.30 -9.46
N THR A 103 8.95 -16.68 -8.65
CA THR A 103 9.73 -15.73 -7.84
C THR A 103 11.02 -15.41 -8.57
N LYS A 104 11.36 -14.13 -8.60
CA LYS A 104 12.66 -13.61 -9.05
C LYS A 104 13.26 -12.73 -7.96
N TYR A 105 14.51 -12.30 -8.16
CA TYR A 105 15.28 -11.57 -7.15
C TYR A 105 16.00 -10.38 -7.76
N LEU A 106 16.00 -9.25 -7.05
CA LEU A 106 16.99 -8.19 -7.21
C LEU A 106 17.93 -8.25 -6.00
N GLY A 107 19.14 -8.77 -6.19
CA GLY A 107 20.03 -9.09 -5.07
C GLY A 107 19.36 -10.08 -4.11
N SER A 108 19.09 -9.66 -2.87
CA SER A 108 18.38 -10.46 -1.86
C SER A 108 16.88 -10.17 -1.76
N ILE A 109 16.34 -9.26 -2.59
CA ILE A 109 14.93 -8.85 -2.55
C ILE A 109 14.10 -9.77 -3.46
N PRO A 110 13.24 -10.65 -2.91
CA PRO A 110 12.33 -11.45 -3.73
C PRO A 110 11.18 -10.58 -4.27
N TYR A 111 10.77 -10.86 -5.50
CA TYR A 111 9.52 -10.35 -6.06
C TYR A 111 8.81 -11.44 -6.86
N VAL A 112 7.49 -11.35 -6.92
CA VAL A 112 6.65 -12.35 -7.58
C VAL A 112 6.19 -11.82 -8.93
N VAL A 113 6.31 -12.66 -9.95
CA VAL A 113 5.82 -12.43 -11.31
C VAL A 113 4.67 -13.39 -11.59
N VAL A 114 3.56 -12.84 -12.05
CA VAL A 114 2.37 -13.59 -12.46
C VAL A 114 2.11 -13.33 -13.94
N GLU A 115 2.05 -14.39 -14.73
CA GLU A 115 1.68 -14.35 -16.15
C GLU A 115 0.30 -14.97 -16.33
N SER A 116 -0.61 -14.24 -16.98
CA SER A 116 -1.99 -14.68 -17.26
C SER A 116 -2.36 -14.27 -18.68
N GLY A 117 -2.27 -15.21 -19.62
CA GLY A 117 -2.43 -14.93 -21.05
C GLY A 117 -1.39 -13.90 -21.53
N THR A 118 -1.86 -12.76 -22.03
CA THR A 118 -0.99 -11.65 -22.48
C THR A 118 -0.64 -10.65 -21.38
N ILE A 119 -1.16 -10.82 -20.16
CA ILE A 119 -0.95 -9.91 -19.03
C ILE A 119 0.23 -10.40 -18.21
N ARG A 120 1.14 -9.48 -17.87
CA ARG A 120 2.22 -9.70 -16.90
C ARG A 120 2.03 -8.77 -15.72
N GLU A 121 1.93 -9.33 -14.53
CA GLU A 121 1.77 -8.59 -13.29
C GLU A 121 2.94 -8.92 -12.34
N ILE A 122 3.50 -7.90 -11.69
CA ILE A 122 4.57 -8.09 -10.70
C ILE A 122 4.18 -7.51 -9.35
N TYR A 123 4.60 -8.18 -8.28
CA TYR A 123 4.43 -7.77 -6.90
C TYR A 123 5.81 -7.65 -6.27
N VAL A 124 6.15 -6.43 -5.87
CA VAL A 124 7.45 -6.09 -5.31
C VAL A 124 7.23 -5.47 -3.95
N ALA A 125 8.04 -5.85 -2.98
CA ALA A 125 7.92 -5.38 -1.61
C ALA A 125 9.29 -5.26 -0.95
N GLY A 126 9.39 -4.37 0.04
CA GLY A 126 10.60 -4.25 0.86
C GLY A 126 11.77 -3.53 0.19
N LEU A 127 11.50 -2.66 -0.80
CA LEU A 127 12.52 -1.77 -1.38
C LEU A 127 12.92 -0.66 -0.40
N GLY A 128 14.08 -0.07 -0.61
CA GLY A 128 14.61 0.99 0.25
C GLY A 128 15.35 0.46 1.48
N SER A 129 15.39 1.29 2.53
CA SER A 129 16.26 1.07 3.69
C SER A 129 15.76 1.85 4.90
N VAL A 130 15.97 1.29 6.09
CA VAL A 130 15.69 1.92 7.41
C VAL A 130 16.95 2.52 8.05
N MET A 131 18.10 2.48 7.35
CA MET A 131 19.44 2.81 7.89
C MET A 131 20.14 3.97 7.19
N GLU A 132 19.55 4.61 6.17
CA GLU A 132 20.29 5.60 5.40
C GLU A 132 20.72 6.78 6.28
N LYS A 133 22.03 6.93 6.44
CA LYS A 133 22.70 7.97 7.24
C LYS A 133 22.33 9.39 6.77
N ASP A 134 21.92 9.49 5.52
CA ASP A 134 21.65 10.72 4.79
C ASP A 134 20.14 11.09 4.80
N GLY A 135 19.29 10.26 5.42
CA GLY A 135 17.88 10.55 5.70
C GLY A 135 16.89 10.14 4.61
N THR A 136 15.67 10.67 4.70
CA THR A 136 14.51 10.29 3.87
C THR A 136 14.74 10.38 2.36
N ARG A 137 15.54 11.37 1.91
CA ARG A 137 15.82 11.58 0.48
C ARG A 137 16.58 10.39 -0.11
N ASP A 138 17.61 9.93 0.58
CA ASP A 138 18.50 8.90 0.06
C ASP A 138 17.83 7.53 0.13
N ALA A 139 17.09 7.25 1.21
CA ALA A 139 16.27 6.05 1.30
C ALA A 139 15.18 6.01 0.22
N GLY A 140 14.51 7.14 -0.05
CA GLY A 140 13.54 7.26 -1.13
C GLY A 140 14.17 7.08 -2.51
N THR A 141 15.34 7.68 -2.74
CA THR A 141 16.09 7.57 -4.01
C THR A 141 16.53 6.15 -4.26
N LEU A 142 17.05 5.45 -3.24
CA LEU A 142 17.38 4.03 -3.30
C LEU A 142 16.16 3.19 -3.69
N ALA A 143 15.02 3.40 -3.03
CA ALA A 143 13.79 2.67 -3.31
C ALA A 143 13.30 2.86 -4.76
N PHE A 144 13.30 4.10 -5.27
CA PHE A 144 12.92 4.36 -6.67
C PHE A 144 13.92 3.81 -7.69
N ASN A 145 15.23 3.85 -7.41
CA ASN A 145 16.23 3.23 -8.26
C ASN A 145 16.02 1.72 -8.37
N GLN A 146 15.78 1.04 -7.24
CA GLN A 146 15.47 -0.40 -7.23
C GLN A 146 14.17 -0.71 -7.98
N MET A 147 13.14 0.13 -7.86
CA MET A 147 11.91 0.00 -8.64
C MET A 147 12.19 0.06 -10.16
N ILE A 148 12.97 1.04 -10.61
CA ILE A 148 13.32 1.20 -12.03
C ILE A 148 14.11 -0.01 -12.52
N GLU A 149 15.05 -0.51 -11.73
CA GLU A 149 15.84 -1.69 -12.09
C GLU A 149 14.96 -2.94 -12.24
N ILE A 150 14.05 -3.21 -11.29
CA ILE A 150 13.11 -4.34 -11.38
C ILE A 150 12.18 -4.18 -12.59
N LEU A 151 11.64 -2.99 -12.82
CA LEU A 151 10.81 -2.72 -13.99
C LEU A 151 11.59 -3.01 -15.28
N ALA A 152 12.84 -2.55 -15.40
CA ALA A 152 13.68 -2.80 -16.56
C ALA A 152 13.98 -4.30 -16.78
N LEU A 153 14.28 -5.05 -15.72
CA LEU A 153 14.48 -6.51 -15.76
C LEU A 153 13.24 -7.24 -16.31
N GLU A 154 12.06 -6.73 -15.98
CA GLU A 154 10.78 -7.27 -16.45
C GLU A 154 10.31 -6.67 -17.77
N LYS A 155 11.11 -5.79 -18.40
CA LYS A 155 10.81 -4.99 -19.61
C LYS A 155 9.64 -4.01 -19.43
N MET A 156 9.31 -3.68 -18.19
CA MET A 156 8.25 -2.76 -17.78
C MET A 156 8.84 -1.37 -17.53
N THR A 157 7.97 -0.39 -17.36
CA THR A 157 8.32 1.01 -17.14
C THR A 157 7.50 1.57 -15.97
N MET A 158 7.82 2.78 -15.52
CA MET A 158 7.03 3.45 -14.48
C MET A 158 5.58 3.66 -14.90
N ASN A 159 5.25 3.61 -16.19
CA ASN A 159 3.87 3.71 -16.68
C ASN A 159 3.04 2.47 -16.32
N ASP A 160 3.66 1.31 -16.14
CA ASP A 160 2.99 0.06 -15.82
C ASP A 160 2.65 -0.05 -14.32
N VAL A 161 3.18 0.84 -13.46
CA VAL A 161 2.88 0.85 -12.02
C VAL A 161 1.44 1.30 -11.81
N VAL A 162 0.65 0.44 -11.16
CA VAL A 162 -0.79 0.67 -10.89
C VAL A 162 -1.07 0.96 -9.42
N ARG A 163 -0.22 0.46 -8.51
CA ARG A 163 -0.37 0.66 -7.06
C ARG A 163 1.00 0.75 -6.38
N GLN A 164 1.17 1.71 -5.47
CA GLN A 164 2.42 1.96 -4.75
C GLN A 164 2.16 2.22 -3.25
N TRP A 165 2.98 1.64 -2.37
CA TRP A 165 2.97 1.92 -0.94
C TRP A 165 4.31 2.50 -0.53
N ASN A 166 4.28 3.58 0.25
CA ASN A 166 5.45 4.29 0.73
C ASN A 166 5.35 4.43 2.24
N TYR A 167 6.15 3.66 2.97
CA TYR A 167 6.25 3.74 4.42
C TYR A 167 7.44 4.65 4.75
N ILE A 168 7.13 5.82 5.29
CA ILE A 168 8.08 6.93 5.46
C ILE A 168 8.40 7.03 6.94
N GLY A 169 9.67 6.82 7.28
CA GLY A 169 10.15 6.87 8.65
C GLY A 169 9.97 8.26 9.25
N GLU A 170 9.39 8.31 10.46
CA GLU A 170 9.17 9.56 11.19
C GLU A 170 8.53 10.65 10.29
N ILE A 171 7.45 10.28 9.57
CA ILE A 171 6.87 11.04 8.45
C ILE A 171 6.61 12.53 8.77
N LEU A 172 6.27 12.85 10.01
CA LEU A 172 5.97 14.20 10.48
C LEU A 172 7.20 15.01 10.91
N THR A 173 8.35 14.37 11.13
CA THR A 173 9.59 15.02 11.59
C THR A 173 10.08 16.05 10.59
N ILE A 174 10.49 17.21 11.10
CA ILE A 174 11.04 18.31 10.32
C ILE A 174 12.56 18.32 10.48
N ASN A 175 13.26 17.99 9.39
CA ASN A 175 14.72 18.03 9.30
C ASN A 175 15.11 19.19 8.39
N SER A 176 16.00 20.08 8.86
CA SER A 176 16.46 21.25 8.09
C SER A 176 15.31 22.05 7.45
N GLN A 177 14.22 22.23 8.20
CA GLN A 177 12.99 22.97 7.82
C GLN A 177 12.07 22.28 6.78
N CYS A 178 12.36 21.03 6.42
CA CYS A 178 11.49 20.22 5.55
C CYS A 178 10.97 18.99 6.29
N GLN A 179 9.66 18.76 6.20
CA GLN A 179 9.05 17.54 6.74
C GLN A 179 9.49 16.32 5.92
N ASN A 180 9.73 15.18 6.57
CA ASN A 180 10.10 13.92 5.90
C ASN A 180 9.13 13.55 4.77
N TYR A 181 7.82 13.72 4.97
CA TYR A 181 6.83 13.54 3.91
C TYR A 181 7.08 14.43 2.68
N GLN A 182 7.39 15.71 2.89
CA GLN A 182 7.67 16.64 1.80
C GLN A 182 8.97 16.27 1.08
N ILE A 183 10.02 15.89 1.82
CA ILE A 183 11.27 15.40 1.24
C ILE A 183 11.01 14.20 0.33
N PHE A 184 10.21 13.23 0.78
CA PHE A 184 9.81 12.09 -0.04
C PHE A 184 9.03 12.51 -1.30
N ASN A 185 8.11 13.48 -1.18
CA ASN A 185 7.34 13.99 -2.33
C ASN A 185 8.23 14.65 -3.39
N GLU A 186 9.28 15.36 -2.99
CA GLU A 186 10.26 15.92 -3.90
C GLU A 186 10.99 14.83 -4.71
N VAL A 187 11.46 13.78 -4.02
CA VAL A 187 12.07 12.61 -4.68
C VAL A 187 11.09 11.95 -5.63
N ARG A 188 9.86 11.68 -5.19
CA ARG A 188 8.81 11.09 -6.04
C ARG A 188 8.59 11.92 -7.31
N SER A 189 8.54 13.24 -7.20
CA SER A 189 8.37 14.14 -8.34
C SER A 189 9.54 14.11 -9.30
N GLU A 190 10.77 14.07 -8.79
CA GLU A 190 11.98 13.93 -9.61
C GLU A 190 11.94 12.64 -10.44
N PHE A 191 11.61 11.51 -9.82
CA PHE A 191 11.52 10.22 -10.49
C PHE A 191 10.33 10.13 -11.44
N TYR A 192 9.13 10.58 -11.06
CA TYR A 192 7.99 10.55 -11.97
C TYR A 192 8.21 11.46 -13.18
N LYS A 193 8.80 12.65 -13.00
CA LYS A 193 9.15 13.54 -14.12
C LYS A 193 10.16 12.89 -15.07
N ALA A 194 11.12 12.14 -14.54
CA ALA A 194 12.18 11.53 -15.35
C ALA A 194 11.73 10.25 -16.07
N TYR A 195 10.88 9.43 -15.43
CA TYR A 195 10.64 8.05 -15.87
C TYR A 195 9.19 7.73 -16.24
N ARG A 196 8.23 8.61 -15.93
CA ARG A 196 6.81 8.40 -16.23
C ARG A 196 6.34 9.37 -17.32
N THR A 197 5.77 8.83 -18.39
CA THR A 197 5.28 9.62 -19.52
C THR A 197 3.76 9.80 -19.51
N LEU A 198 3.05 8.98 -18.73
CA LEU A 198 1.61 9.15 -18.49
C LEU A 198 1.35 10.37 -17.59
N LYS A 199 0.22 11.05 -17.85
CA LYS A 199 -0.24 12.16 -17.01
C LYS A 199 -0.87 11.71 -15.70
N SER A 200 -1.48 10.52 -15.69
CA SER A 200 -2.03 9.92 -14.47
C SER A 200 -0.92 9.28 -13.64
N TYR A 201 -1.20 9.07 -12.36
CA TYR A 201 -0.28 8.42 -11.41
C TYR A 201 -0.83 7.03 -10.99
N PRO A 202 -0.06 6.19 -10.27
CA PRO A 202 -0.65 5.03 -9.61
C PRO A 202 -1.59 5.45 -8.47
N ALA A 203 -2.48 4.54 -8.05
CA ALA A 203 -3.05 4.66 -6.71
C ALA A 203 -1.90 4.50 -5.70
N ALA A 204 -1.87 5.30 -4.63
CA ALA A 204 -0.76 5.24 -3.68
C ALA A 204 -1.17 5.46 -2.22
N THR A 205 -0.34 4.95 -1.32
CA THR A 205 -0.39 5.27 0.10
C THR A 205 0.97 5.84 0.51
N GLY A 206 0.96 6.93 1.28
CA GLY A 206 2.15 7.55 1.84
C GLY A 206 1.93 7.75 3.33
N ILE A 207 2.45 6.82 4.13
CA ILE A 207 2.09 6.67 5.53
C ILE A 207 3.34 6.56 6.41
N GLY A 208 3.24 6.97 7.67
CA GLY A 208 4.34 6.92 8.61
C GLY A 208 4.71 5.51 9.04
N MET A 209 5.98 5.31 9.34
CA MET A 209 6.46 4.17 10.13
C MET A 209 7.39 4.67 11.24
N GLN A 210 7.60 3.83 12.26
CA GLN A 210 8.61 4.08 13.29
C GLN A 210 10.02 3.95 12.71
N LEU A 211 10.99 4.59 13.37
CA LEU A 211 12.38 4.74 12.90
C LEU A 211 12.46 5.50 11.57
N GLY A 212 13.69 5.85 11.16
CA GLY A 212 13.93 6.60 9.93
C GLY A 212 13.87 5.75 8.65
N GLY A 213 14.16 6.40 7.51
CA GLY A 213 14.28 5.74 6.21
C GLY A 213 12.97 5.66 5.43
N VAL A 214 12.96 4.84 4.38
CA VAL A 214 11.81 4.64 3.49
C VAL A 214 11.76 3.16 3.11
N ILE A 215 10.59 2.55 3.25
CA ILE A 215 10.27 1.25 2.65
C ILE A 215 9.24 1.46 1.56
N MET A 216 9.42 0.81 0.41
CA MET A 216 8.51 0.93 -0.71
C MET A 216 8.10 -0.44 -1.26
N ASP A 217 6.80 -0.56 -1.53
CA ASP A 217 6.23 -1.69 -2.24
C ASP A 217 5.49 -1.17 -3.48
N PHE A 218 5.38 -2.01 -4.51
CA PHE A 218 4.54 -1.68 -5.66
C PHE A 218 3.99 -2.90 -6.37
N ASN A 219 2.92 -2.66 -7.11
CA ASN A 219 2.36 -3.58 -8.09
C ASN A 219 2.37 -2.89 -9.46
N ALA A 220 2.86 -3.61 -10.46
CA ALA A 220 2.87 -3.14 -11.84
C ALA A 220 2.27 -4.19 -12.77
N VAL A 221 1.56 -3.73 -13.79
CA VAL A 221 0.83 -4.56 -14.73
C VAL A 221 1.14 -4.11 -16.15
N ARG A 222 1.79 -4.97 -16.94
CA ARG A 222 1.84 -4.78 -18.38
C ARG A 222 0.50 -5.23 -18.95
N LEU A 223 -0.24 -4.27 -19.49
CA LEU A 223 -1.54 -4.50 -20.07
C LEU A 223 -1.42 -5.31 -21.38
N GLY A 224 -2.32 -6.27 -21.56
CA GLY A 224 -2.59 -6.90 -22.85
C GLY A 224 -3.74 -6.20 -23.58
N GLU A 225 -4.13 -6.70 -24.75
CA GLU A 225 -5.15 -6.06 -25.63
C GLU A 225 -6.52 -5.86 -24.97
N ARG A 226 -6.88 -6.71 -24.00
CA ARG A 226 -8.18 -6.68 -23.29
C ARG A 226 -8.07 -6.19 -21.85
N ALA A 227 -7.04 -5.40 -21.55
CA ALA A 227 -6.83 -4.80 -20.25
C ALA A 227 -6.69 -3.28 -20.36
N ALA A 228 -7.23 -2.55 -19.39
CA ALA A 228 -7.20 -1.10 -19.36
C ALA A 228 -7.12 -0.59 -17.92
N VAL A 229 -6.54 0.59 -17.74
CA VAL A 229 -6.39 1.24 -16.44
C VAL A 229 -7.04 2.62 -16.50
N PHE A 230 -7.89 2.92 -15.51
CA PHE A 230 -8.61 4.18 -15.41
C PHE A 230 -8.36 4.83 -14.04
N PRO A 231 -7.87 6.08 -13.98
CA PRO A 231 -7.86 6.83 -12.73
C PRO A 231 -9.30 7.15 -12.30
N VAL A 232 -9.56 7.08 -11.00
CA VAL A 232 -10.86 7.41 -10.40
C VAL A 232 -10.66 8.61 -9.47
N THR A 233 -11.43 9.67 -9.71
CA THR A 233 -11.44 10.86 -8.85
C THR A 233 -12.49 10.74 -7.76
N ASN A 234 -12.30 11.47 -6.67
CA ASN A 234 -13.29 11.57 -5.59
C ASN A 234 -14.04 12.92 -5.73
N PRO A 235 -15.37 12.96 -5.82
CA PRO A 235 -16.12 14.21 -5.95
C PRO A 235 -15.96 15.15 -4.74
N HIS A 236 -15.64 14.62 -3.57
CA HIS A 236 -15.45 15.40 -2.35
C HIS A 236 -14.01 15.88 -2.20
N GLN A 237 -13.04 15.42 -3.00
CA GLN A 237 -11.62 15.73 -2.82
C GLN A 237 -11.00 16.29 -4.10
N LEU A 238 -10.12 17.28 -3.94
CA LEU A 238 -9.25 17.74 -5.01
C LEU A 238 -8.25 16.62 -5.35
N ASN A 239 -7.72 16.55 -6.58
CA ASN A 239 -6.65 15.59 -6.84
C ASN A 239 -5.41 15.96 -6.01
N ALA A 240 -4.68 14.96 -5.53
CA ALA A 240 -3.56 15.21 -4.62
C ALA A 240 -2.45 16.07 -5.26
N TYR A 241 -2.25 15.91 -6.58
CA TYR A 241 -1.28 16.67 -7.38
C TYR A 241 -1.75 18.08 -7.76
N GLU A 242 -2.96 18.48 -7.35
CA GLU A 242 -3.52 19.82 -7.53
C GLU A 242 -3.55 20.63 -6.22
N TYR A 243 -3.09 20.05 -5.10
CA TYR A 243 -3.04 20.71 -3.80
C TYR A 243 -2.22 22.01 -3.83
N SER A 244 -2.71 23.04 -3.14
CA SER A 244 -2.01 24.31 -3.04
C SER A 244 -0.88 24.30 -2.01
N GLN A 245 0.03 25.26 -2.12
CA GLN A 245 1.24 25.33 -1.29
C GLN A 245 0.97 25.52 0.22
N ASN A 246 -0.22 25.99 0.59
CA ASN A 246 -0.65 26.22 1.98
C ASN A 246 -0.83 24.91 2.78
N VAL A 247 -1.20 23.81 2.11
CA VAL A 247 -1.40 22.51 2.76
C VAL A 247 -0.15 21.63 2.73
N LEU A 248 0.90 22.04 2.02
CA LEU A 248 2.19 21.35 1.95
C LEU A 248 3.13 21.85 3.06
N LYS A 249 3.73 20.94 3.84
CA LYS A 249 4.54 21.29 5.02
C LYS A 249 6.03 21.41 4.70
N GLY A 250 6.69 22.40 5.31
CA GLY A 250 8.12 22.69 5.10
C GLY A 250 8.40 23.73 4.01
N LEU A 251 9.68 23.95 3.72
CA LEU A 251 10.15 24.83 2.66
C LEU A 251 10.30 24.09 1.32
N PRO A 252 10.26 24.80 0.18
CA PRO A 252 10.72 24.24 -1.09
C PRO A 252 12.19 23.81 -1.03
N ASP A 253 12.56 22.78 -1.82
CA ASP A 253 13.97 22.42 -2.00
C ASP A 253 14.79 23.63 -2.51
N LYS A 254 16.09 23.61 -2.19
CA LYS A 254 17.04 24.63 -2.64
C LYS A 254 16.96 24.82 -4.16
N GLY A 255 16.68 26.04 -4.58
CA GLY A 255 16.59 26.41 -6.00
C GLY A 255 15.24 26.10 -6.66
N LYS A 256 14.27 25.52 -5.95
CA LYS A 256 12.89 25.36 -6.43
C LYS A 256 12.01 26.51 -5.90
N PRO A 257 11.12 27.09 -6.74
CA PRO A 257 10.24 28.16 -6.30
C PRO A 257 9.06 27.65 -5.45
N GLN A 258 8.69 26.38 -5.59
CA GLN A 258 7.51 25.77 -4.97
C GLN A 258 7.80 24.31 -4.59
N LYS A 259 7.06 23.81 -3.61
CA LYS A 259 7.03 22.39 -3.23
C LYS A 259 6.24 21.58 -4.24
N ASN A 260 6.66 20.35 -4.48
CA ASN A 260 5.89 19.40 -5.26
C ASN A 260 4.77 18.79 -4.41
N PRO A 261 3.52 18.79 -4.90
CA PRO A 261 2.42 18.14 -4.22
C PRO A 261 2.56 16.61 -4.30
N PRO A 262 1.81 15.85 -3.49
CA PRO A 262 1.73 14.41 -3.63
C PRO A 262 1.21 14.00 -5.01
N GLN A 263 1.87 13.05 -5.67
CA GLN A 263 1.50 12.58 -7.00
C GLN A 263 0.91 11.17 -6.93
N PHE A 264 -0.41 11.06 -6.84
CA PHE A 264 -1.16 9.81 -6.85
C PHE A 264 -2.63 10.04 -7.21
N GLU A 265 -3.28 9.00 -7.72
CA GLU A 265 -4.73 8.98 -8.01
C GLU A 265 -5.54 8.57 -6.78
N ARG A 266 -6.76 9.06 -6.61
CA ARG A 266 -7.60 8.70 -5.45
C ARG A 266 -7.98 7.22 -5.43
N ALA A 267 -8.29 6.67 -6.60
CA ALA A 267 -8.25 5.24 -6.83
C ALA A 267 -7.84 4.97 -8.28
N LEU A 268 -7.52 3.72 -8.58
CA LEU A 268 -7.14 3.30 -9.92
C LEU A 268 -7.83 1.97 -10.22
N PHE A 269 -8.64 1.97 -11.28
CA PHE A 269 -9.41 0.83 -11.73
C PHE A 269 -8.67 0.08 -12.83
N LEU A 270 -8.30 -1.17 -12.56
CA LEU A 270 -7.73 -2.11 -13.52
C LEU A 270 -8.83 -3.04 -14.04
N TYR A 271 -9.18 -2.90 -15.30
CA TYR A 271 -10.06 -3.81 -16.02
C TYR A 271 -9.26 -4.88 -16.77
N ARG A 272 -9.67 -6.14 -16.67
CA ARG A 272 -9.08 -7.27 -17.40
C ARG A 272 -10.09 -8.39 -17.62
N ASN A 273 -10.34 -8.76 -18.88
CA ASN A 273 -11.14 -9.95 -19.25
C ASN A 273 -12.48 -10.09 -18.48
N GLY A 274 -13.27 -9.01 -18.35
CA GLY A 274 -14.56 -9.08 -17.64
C GLY A 274 -14.46 -9.14 -16.11
N HIS A 275 -13.27 -8.89 -15.55
CA HIS A 275 -13.04 -8.68 -14.12
C HIS A 275 -12.39 -7.32 -13.89
N GLY A 276 -12.76 -6.65 -12.81
CA GLY A 276 -12.18 -5.39 -12.40
C GLY A 276 -11.55 -5.46 -11.02
N THR A 277 -10.43 -4.77 -10.84
CA THR A 277 -9.81 -4.53 -9.53
C THR A 277 -9.71 -3.03 -9.33
N LEU A 278 -10.29 -2.53 -8.23
CA LEU A 278 -10.22 -1.14 -7.84
C LEU A 278 -9.23 -1.00 -6.68
N PHE A 279 -8.10 -0.35 -6.96
CA PHE A 279 -7.10 0.00 -5.95
C PHE A 279 -7.44 1.36 -5.36
N ILE A 280 -7.86 1.41 -4.10
CA ILE A 280 -8.22 2.65 -3.40
C ILE A 280 -7.01 3.13 -2.61
N SER A 281 -6.63 4.38 -2.85
CA SER A 281 -5.48 5.00 -2.19
C SER A 281 -5.70 5.19 -0.70
N GLY A 282 -4.60 5.46 0.03
CA GLY A 282 -4.68 5.95 1.40
C GLY A 282 -5.61 7.16 1.45
N THR A 283 -6.76 6.97 2.10
CA THR A 283 -7.83 7.96 2.15
C THR A 283 -7.98 8.39 3.60
N ALA A 284 -7.95 9.70 3.83
CA ALA A 284 -8.10 10.29 5.15
C ALA A 284 -9.27 11.29 5.16
N SER A 285 -9.53 11.89 6.32
CA SER A 285 -10.61 12.85 6.53
C SER A 285 -10.34 14.20 5.87
N ILE A 286 -10.50 14.25 4.54
CA ILE A 286 -10.25 15.44 3.72
C ILE A 286 -11.46 15.72 2.82
N ILE A 287 -11.90 16.99 2.78
CA ILE A 287 -12.83 17.53 1.78
C ILE A 287 -12.14 18.69 1.05
N GLY A 288 -12.18 18.66 -0.29
CA GLY A 288 -11.31 19.46 -1.14
C GLY A 288 -9.85 19.10 -0.86
N GLN A 289 -9.17 19.96 -0.11
CA GLN A 289 -7.82 19.74 0.40
C GLN A 289 -7.70 19.98 1.90
N GLU A 290 -8.80 20.30 2.58
CA GLU A 290 -8.82 20.67 4.01
C GLU A 290 -9.10 19.44 4.88
N THR A 291 -8.45 19.39 6.05
CA THR A 291 -8.71 18.34 7.05
C THR A 291 -10.04 18.60 7.75
N ILE A 292 -10.88 17.57 7.89
CA ILE A 292 -12.19 17.68 8.53
C ILE A 292 -12.22 16.91 9.84
N GLY A 293 -12.74 17.52 10.92
CA GLY A 293 -12.86 16.86 12.21
C GLY A 293 -11.54 16.75 12.97
N GLU A 294 -10.77 17.83 13.04
CA GLU A 294 -9.58 17.88 13.91
C GLU A 294 -9.94 17.44 15.33
N ASP A 295 -9.09 16.60 15.93
CA ASP A 295 -9.25 16.00 17.26
C ASP A 295 -10.50 15.12 17.47
N ASP A 296 -11.25 14.81 16.41
CA ASP A 296 -12.47 13.98 16.47
C ASP A 296 -12.30 12.71 15.63
N ILE A 297 -11.81 11.64 16.27
CA ILE A 297 -11.53 10.37 15.59
C ILE A 297 -12.77 9.76 14.94
N GLU A 298 -13.94 9.82 15.58
CA GLU A 298 -15.16 9.22 15.04
C GLU A 298 -15.58 9.95 13.77
N LYS A 299 -15.58 11.29 13.80
CA LYS A 299 -15.86 12.11 12.63
C LYS A 299 -14.84 11.89 11.52
N GLN A 300 -13.55 11.83 11.84
CA GLN A 300 -12.52 11.55 10.82
C GLN A 300 -12.71 10.18 10.16
N THR A 301 -13.07 9.18 10.95
CA THR A 301 -13.34 7.82 10.46
C THR A 301 -14.54 7.82 9.53
N LEU A 302 -15.64 8.48 9.90
CA LEU A 302 -16.85 8.56 9.07
C LEU A 302 -16.61 9.30 7.75
N VAL A 303 -15.91 10.44 7.77
CA VAL A 303 -15.56 11.19 6.54
C VAL A 303 -14.62 10.38 5.64
N THR A 304 -13.67 9.67 6.24
CA THR A 304 -12.76 8.77 5.51
C THR A 304 -13.53 7.65 4.81
N ILE A 305 -14.46 7.01 5.50
CA ILE A 305 -15.29 5.96 4.95
C ILE A 305 -16.21 6.50 3.84
N ASP A 306 -16.85 7.65 4.04
CA ASP A 306 -17.67 8.28 3.00
C ASP A 306 -16.87 8.53 1.72
N ASN A 307 -15.64 9.05 1.85
CA ASN A 307 -14.73 9.23 0.72
C ASN A 307 -14.40 7.90 -0.01
N ILE A 308 -14.18 6.82 0.74
CA ILE A 308 -13.92 5.49 0.16
C ILE A 308 -15.17 4.96 -0.56
N MET A 309 -16.35 5.13 0.03
CA MET A 309 -17.61 4.72 -0.59
C MET A 309 -17.88 5.47 -1.89
N GLN A 310 -17.55 6.77 -1.96
CA GLN A 310 -17.66 7.54 -3.21
C GLN A 310 -16.74 7.00 -4.32
N LEU A 311 -15.55 6.53 -3.97
CA LEU A 311 -14.60 5.93 -4.91
C LEU A 311 -15.04 4.55 -5.39
N ALA A 312 -15.67 3.77 -4.51
CA ALA A 312 -16.15 2.42 -4.79
C ALA A 312 -17.57 2.37 -5.39
N ASP A 313 -18.26 3.51 -5.49
CA ASP A 313 -19.63 3.58 -6.00
C ASP A 313 -19.77 2.92 -7.39
N THR A 314 -20.60 1.88 -7.45
CA THR A 314 -20.72 1.05 -8.66
C THR A 314 -21.24 1.83 -9.85
N GLU A 315 -22.14 2.79 -9.66
CA GLU A 315 -22.66 3.59 -10.77
C GLU A 315 -21.58 4.55 -11.32
N ARG A 316 -20.77 5.15 -10.45
CA ARG A 316 -19.61 5.95 -10.87
C ARG A 316 -18.59 5.13 -11.64
N VAL A 317 -18.26 3.91 -11.17
CA VAL A 317 -17.37 3.00 -11.90
C VAL A 317 -17.98 2.62 -13.26
N ARG A 318 -19.28 2.34 -13.31
CA ARG A 318 -20.04 2.04 -14.55
C ARG A 318 -19.95 3.19 -15.56
N GLN A 319 -20.13 4.43 -15.11
CA GLN A 319 -20.02 5.61 -15.95
C GLN A 319 -18.60 5.85 -16.46
N LEU A 320 -17.59 5.61 -15.61
CA LEU A 320 -16.18 5.78 -15.96
C LEU A 320 -15.76 4.89 -17.14
N ILE A 321 -16.12 3.60 -17.09
CA ILE A 321 -15.70 2.64 -18.12
C ILE A 321 -16.71 2.46 -19.26
N LYS A 322 -17.92 3.04 -19.12
CA LYS A 322 -19.02 2.95 -20.09
C LYS A 322 -19.44 1.50 -20.42
N ASP A 323 -19.32 0.60 -19.45
CA ASP A 323 -19.72 -0.80 -19.57
C ASP A 323 -20.94 -1.08 -18.69
N LYS A 324 -22.09 -1.27 -19.33
CA LYS A 324 -23.37 -1.52 -18.65
C LYS A 324 -23.42 -2.88 -17.94
N ARG A 325 -22.46 -3.77 -18.20
CA ARG A 325 -22.41 -5.10 -17.60
C ARG A 325 -21.88 -5.08 -16.18
N ILE A 326 -21.24 -4.00 -15.71
CA ILE A 326 -20.82 -3.90 -14.29
C ILE A 326 -22.02 -4.18 -13.39
N ASN A 327 -21.87 -5.16 -12.51
CA ASN A 327 -22.90 -5.58 -11.58
C ASN A 327 -22.75 -4.85 -10.24
N GLU A 328 -21.63 -5.09 -9.56
CA GLU A 328 -21.36 -4.60 -8.21
C GLU A 328 -19.86 -4.35 -7.99
N THR A 329 -19.57 -3.46 -7.04
CA THR A 329 -18.24 -3.28 -6.46
C THR A 329 -18.25 -3.87 -5.06
N LYS A 330 -17.30 -4.76 -4.75
CA LYS A 330 -17.22 -5.43 -3.46
C LYS A 330 -15.82 -5.31 -2.87
N PHE A 331 -15.75 -4.81 -1.65
CA PHE A 331 -14.48 -4.72 -0.92
C PHE A 331 -13.91 -6.12 -0.63
N LEU A 332 -12.65 -6.32 -0.99
CA LEU A 332 -11.88 -7.52 -0.70
C LEU A 332 -11.07 -7.38 0.58
N PHE A 333 -10.62 -6.15 0.88
CA PHE A 333 -9.75 -5.88 2.01
C PHE A 333 -9.74 -4.41 2.38
N ILE A 334 -9.57 -4.11 3.67
CA ILE A 334 -9.22 -2.77 4.16
C ILE A 334 -7.97 -2.82 5.06
N ARG A 335 -7.11 -1.83 4.91
CA ARG A 335 -6.01 -1.58 5.87
C ARG A 335 -6.22 -0.22 6.50
N THR A 336 -6.30 -0.22 7.83
CA THR A 336 -6.61 0.95 8.63
C THR A 336 -5.37 1.37 9.42
N TYR A 337 -4.88 2.57 9.15
CA TYR A 337 -3.78 3.21 9.86
C TYR A 337 -4.37 4.19 10.89
N ILE A 338 -4.00 4.03 12.15
CA ILE A 338 -4.57 4.79 13.27
C ILE A 338 -3.42 5.48 14.01
N LYS A 339 -3.52 6.78 14.23
CA LYS A 339 -2.44 7.55 14.85
C LYS A 339 -2.23 7.17 16.32
N ASN A 340 -3.31 7.19 17.10
CA ASN A 340 -3.25 6.95 18.54
C ASN A 340 -3.76 5.55 18.89
N LYS A 341 -3.08 4.88 19.83
CA LYS A 341 -3.50 3.57 20.32
C LYS A 341 -4.88 3.57 20.98
N SER A 342 -5.24 4.66 21.66
CA SER A 342 -6.55 4.83 22.32
C SER A 342 -7.73 4.76 21.35
N ASP A 343 -7.49 5.02 20.07
CA ASP A 343 -8.53 5.21 19.06
C ASP A 343 -8.91 3.89 18.37
N PHE A 344 -8.16 2.81 18.61
CA PHE A 344 -8.34 1.53 17.92
C PHE A 344 -9.74 0.94 18.07
N GLU A 345 -10.27 0.90 19.30
CA GLU A 345 -11.58 0.31 19.55
C GLU A 345 -12.69 1.06 18.80
N SER A 346 -12.69 2.40 18.87
CA SER A 346 -13.67 3.26 18.21
C SER A 346 -13.61 3.12 16.68
N VAL A 347 -12.42 3.19 16.10
CA VAL A 347 -12.23 3.05 14.64
C VAL A 347 -12.67 1.67 14.16
N LYS A 348 -12.26 0.60 14.86
CA LYS A 348 -12.66 -0.77 14.52
C LYS A 348 -14.18 -0.96 14.55
N LYS A 349 -14.83 -0.42 15.58
CA LYS A 349 -16.29 -0.48 15.72
C LYS A 349 -16.99 0.16 14.51
N ILE A 350 -16.54 1.33 14.08
CA ILE A 350 -17.09 2.02 12.91
C ILE A 350 -16.78 1.23 11.63
N CYS A 351 -15.53 0.84 11.39
CA CYS A 351 -15.16 0.06 10.20
C CYS A 351 -15.97 -1.23 10.06
N ASN A 352 -16.20 -1.97 11.16
CA ASN A 352 -17.00 -3.20 11.14
C ASN A 352 -18.49 -2.96 10.79
N GLN A 353 -19.03 -1.76 11.05
CA GLN A 353 -20.40 -1.41 10.65
C GLN A 353 -20.50 -1.15 9.15
N TYR A 354 -19.49 -0.51 8.55
CA TYR A 354 -19.50 -0.10 7.14
C TYR A 354 -18.90 -1.14 6.19
N PHE A 355 -18.01 -2.00 6.68
CA PHE A 355 -17.36 -3.08 5.92
C PHE A 355 -17.62 -4.45 6.57
N PRO A 356 -18.88 -4.85 6.76
CA PRO A 356 -19.20 -6.09 7.47
C PRO A 356 -18.63 -7.31 6.74
N GLY A 357 -17.83 -8.11 7.45
CA GLY A 357 -17.22 -9.33 6.91
C GLY A 357 -16.07 -9.12 5.93
N VAL A 358 -15.65 -7.87 5.69
CA VAL A 358 -14.47 -7.57 4.88
C VAL A 358 -13.22 -7.81 5.74
N PRO A 359 -12.26 -8.64 5.28
CA PRO A 359 -11.00 -8.81 6.00
C PRO A 359 -10.28 -7.47 6.20
N ALA A 360 -9.75 -7.26 7.40
CA ALA A 360 -9.20 -5.99 7.82
C ALA A 360 -7.95 -6.17 8.71
N ILE A 361 -7.01 -5.24 8.58
CA ILE A 361 -5.89 -5.08 9.52
C ILE A 361 -5.85 -3.65 10.06
N TYR A 362 -5.55 -3.53 11.36
CA TYR A 362 -5.53 -2.27 12.09
C TYR A 362 -4.15 -2.09 12.70
N ILE A 363 -3.48 -1.00 12.34
CA ILE A 363 -2.09 -0.76 12.69
C ILE A 363 -1.86 0.71 13.04
N GLN A 364 -0.85 0.96 13.85
CA GLN A 364 -0.49 2.29 14.31
C GLN A 364 0.45 2.95 13.32
N ALA A 365 0.14 4.19 12.91
CA ALA A 365 1.01 5.01 12.10
C ALA A 365 0.67 6.50 12.20
N ASP A 366 1.70 7.35 12.15
CA ASP A 366 1.50 8.76 11.84
C ASP A 366 1.02 8.93 10.39
N ILE A 367 0.12 9.90 10.20
CA ILE A 367 -0.45 10.23 8.88
C ILE A 367 0.26 11.46 8.33
N CYS A 368 0.23 11.65 7.01
CA CYS A 368 0.94 12.73 6.31
C CYS A 368 0.65 14.17 6.82
N ARG A 369 -0.40 14.36 7.61
CA ARG A 369 -0.68 15.60 8.34
C ARG A 369 -0.90 15.29 9.81
N ASP A 370 -0.39 16.17 10.68
CA ASP A 370 -0.44 15.97 12.12
C ASP A 370 -1.88 15.95 12.68
N ASN A 371 -2.79 16.71 12.08
CA ASN A 371 -4.20 16.76 12.47
C ASN A 371 -5.06 15.63 11.88
N LEU A 372 -4.49 14.69 11.13
CA LEU A 372 -5.18 13.49 10.66
C LEU A 372 -4.92 12.33 11.64
N LEU A 373 -5.98 11.66 12.06
CA LEU A 373 -5.97 10.62 13.09
C LEU A 373 -6.19 9.21 12.52
N VAL A 374 -6.81 9.11 11.35
CA VAL A 374 -7.06 7.84 10.65
C VAL A 374 -6.85 7.98 9.14
N GLU A 375 -6.25 6.96 8.53
CA GLU A 375 -6.17 6.78 7.08
C GLU A 375 -6.56 5.34 6.76
N ILE A 376 -7.37 5.13 5.73
CA ILE A 376 -7.83 3.80 5.30
C ILE A 376 -7.52 3.64 3.81
N GLU A 377 -6.93 2.52 3.44
CA GLU A 377 -6.83 2.07 2.05
C GLU A 377 -7.63 0.78 1.86
N ALA A 378 -8.00 0.50 0.61
CA ALA A 378 -8.81 -0.67 0.31
C ALA A 378 -8.53 -1.23 -1.08
N GLU A 379 -8.83 -2.52 -1.26
CA GLU A 379 -8.94 -3.15 -2.58
C GLU A 379 -10.35 -3.69 -2.74
N ALA A 380 -10.95 -3.47 -3.90
CA ALA A 380 -12.28 -3.98 -4.24
C ALA A 380 -12.27 -4.72 -5.58
N GLU A 381 -13.08 -5.76 -5.68
CA GLU A 381 -13.41 -6.40 -6.95
C GLU A 381 -14.62 -5.71 -7.58
N VAL A 382 -14.60 -5.57 -8.91
CA VAL A 382 -15.75 -5.15 -9.69
C VAL A 382 -16.16 -6.31 -10.56
N THR A 383 -17.38 -6.80 -10.35
CA THR A 383 -17.93 -7.94 -11.06
C THR A 383 -18.80 -7.49 -12.23
N PHE A 384 -18.93 -8.36 -13.22
CA PHE A 384 -19.68 -8.10 -14.45
C PHE A 384 -20.77 -9.17 -14.57
N ARG A 385 -21.93 -8.78 -15.07
CA ARG A 385 -23.02 -9.71 -15.42
C ARG A 385 -22.59 -10.53 -16.62
N GLU A 386 -22.91 -11.81 -16.61
CA GLU A 386 -22.85 -12.64 -17.80
C GLU A 386 -23.89 -12.12 -18.82
N ASP A 387 -23.53 -12.15 -20.09
CA ASP A 387 -24.38 -11.67 -21.20
C ASP A 387 -25.62 -12.55 -21.41
#